data_AF-A0AAW0ELS8-F1
#
_entry.id   AF-A0AAW0ELS8-F1
#
_cell.length_a   1.000
_cell.length_b   1.000
_cell.length_c   1.000
_cell.angle_alpha   90.00
_cell.angle_beta   90.00
_cell.angle_gamma   90.00
#
_symmetry.space_group_name_H-M   'P 1'
#
loop_
_entity.id
_entity.type
_entity.pdbx_description
1 polymer ?
#
loop_
_entity_poly.entity_id
_entity_poly.type
_entity_poly.pdbx_seq_one_letter_code
_entity_poly.pdbx_strand_id
1 'polypeptide(L)'
;MGCAAICDIILSFLRKFFSLILALVMAAVTLVYVVGAGMVITQASSFSKSGFAHFLGVIFAIASVIGYLILHFVPRKAYRLLYAVTFLLLATVFLVAHSMGLSAPVVADCNAANSFDFSGNYTGIGSIGSMLNDKNQSVTIGRLGEPVAQCNANAVLFAAAFLNMIIYTIAVFDVQTVLLARVKSKTYGERFVEMGISN
;
A
#
# COMPACT_ATOMS: atom_id res chain seq x y z
N MET A 1 28.46 -7.44 33.11
CA MET A 1 28.16 -7.21 31.68
C MET A 1 26.79 -7.78 31.23
N GLY A 2 25.88 -8.17 32.13
CA GLY A 2 24.58 -8.81 31.76
C GLY A 2 23.44 -7.88 31.32
N CYS A 3 23.52 -6.56 31.58
CA CYS A 3 22.47 -5.62 31.18
C CYS A 3 22.36 -5.40 29.67
N ALA A 4 23.48 -5.49 28.93
CA ALA A 4 23.48 -5.31 27.48
C ALA A 4 22.71 -6.43 26.76
N ALA A 5 22.95 -7.69 27.15
CA ALA A 5 22.31 -8.86 26.53
C ALA A 5 20.79 -8.89 26.74
N ILE A 6 20.31 -8.54 27.95
CA ILE A 6 18.86 -8.50 28.25
C ILE A 6 18.18 -7.35 27.50
N CYS A 7 18.80 -6.16 27.46
CA CYS A 7 18.29 -5.03 26.68
C CYS A 7 18.19 -5.38 25.18
N ASP A 8 19.19 -6.06 24.62
CA ASP A 8 19.18 -6.47 23.21
C ASP A 8 18.06 -7.47 22.89
N ILE A 9 17.78 -8.41 23.79
CA ILE A 9 16.67 -9.37 23.65
C ILE A 9 15.32 -8.63 23.68
N ILE A 10 15.13 -7.72 24.64
CA ILE A 10 13.88 -6.95 24.79
C ILE A 10 13.66 -6.02 23.59
N LEU A 11 14.69 -5.30 23.14
CA LEU A 11 14.62 -4.42 21.97
C LEU A 11 14.35 -5.21 20.68
N SER A 12 14.96 -6.38 20.52
CA SER A 12 14.71 -7.28 19.38
C SER A 12 13.28 -7.81 19.38
N PHE A 13 12.74 -8.16 20.55
CA PHE A 13 11.36 -8.61 20.71
C PHE A 13 10.36 -7.48 20.40
N LEU A 14 10.55 -6.29 20.99
CA LEU A 14 9.72 -5.10 20.73
C LEU A 14 9.71 -4.74 19.24
N ARG A 15 10.87 -4.77 18.57
CA ARG A 15 10.94 -4.51 17.13
C ARG A 15 10.15 -5.52 16.31
N LYS A 16 10.22 -6.82 16.64
CA LYS A 16 9.41 -7.85 15.96
C LYS A 16 7.91 -7.65 16.19
N PHE A 17 7.53 -7.23 17.39
CA PHE A 17 6.14 -6.95 17.75
C PHE A 17 5.58 -5.74 16.99
N PHE A 18 6.33 -4.62 16.94
CA PHE A 18 5.93 -3.46 16.15
C PHE A 18 5.86 -3.74 14.64
N SER A 19 6.81 -4.54 14.12
CA SER A 19 6.79 -4.98 12.72
C SER A 19 5.55 -5.85 12.40
N LEU A 20 5.10 -6.69 13.35
CA LEU A 20 3.86 -7.46 13.19
C LEU A 20 2.61 -6.56 13.20
N ILE A 21 2.54 -5.62 14.14
CA ILE A 21 1.44 -4.63 14.17
C ILE A 21 1.39 -3.86 12.86
N LEU A 22 2.55 -3.39 12.38
CA LEU A 22 2.64 -2.71 11.10
C LEU A 22 2.06 -3.60 10.00
N ALA A 23 2.49 -4.87 9.89
CA ALA A 23 1.99 -5.80 8.88
C ALA A 23 0.47 -5.97 8.89
N LEU A 24 -0.16 -6.05 10.07
CA LEU A 24 -1.61 -6.13 10.22
C LEU A 24 -2.30 -4.85 9.73
N VAL A 25 -1.75 -3.68 10.07
CA VAL A 25 -2.25 -2.39 9.59
C VAL A 25 -2.08 -2.29 8.07
N MET A 26 -0.95 -2.73 7.50
CA MET A 26 -0.77 -2.81 6.05
C MET A 26 -1.86 -3.65 5.40
N ALA A 27 -2.15 -4.83 5.95
CA ALA A 27 -3.17 -5.72 5.41
C ALA A 27 -4.57 -5.08 5.44
N ALA A 28 -4.95 -4.45 6.55
CA ALA A 28 -6.24 -3.79 6.68
C ALA A 28 -6.42 -2.64 5.67
N VAL A 29 -5.44 -1.75 5.55
CA VAL A 29 -5.53 -0.62 4.61
C VAL A 29 -5.44 -1.09 3.15
N THR A 30 -4.65 -2.13 2.88
CA THR A 30 -4.61 -2.77 1.56
C THR A 30 -5.96 -3.32 1.16
N LEU A 31 -6.69 -3.97 2.07
CA LEU A 31 -8.06 -4.45 1.78
C LEU A 31 -9.00 -3.30 1.39
N VAL A 32 -8.96 -2.18 2.10
CA VAL A 32 -9.78 -1.00 1.76
C VAL A 32 -9.42 -0.47 0.37
N TYR A 33 -8.13 -0.41 0.04
CA TYR A 33 -7.66 -0.01 -1.29
C TYR A 33 -8.10 -0.98 -2.39
N VAL A 34 -8.04 -2.29 -2.15
CA VAL A 34 -8.51 -3.31 -3.10
C VAL A 34 -10.01 -3.16 -3.36
N VAL A 35 -10.82 -2.93 -2.31
CA VAL A 35 -12.26 -2.69 -2.46
C VAL A 35 -12.51 -1.41 -3.25
N GLY A 36 -11.86 -0.30 -2.90
CA GLY A 36 -12.01 0.97 -3.61
C GLY A 36 -11.61 0.87 -5.09
N ALA A 37 -10.46 0.26 -5.38
CA ALA A 37 -9.99 0.04 -6.73
C ALA A 37 -10.92 -0.91 -7.51
N GLY A 38 -11.42 -1.97 -6.87
CA GLY A 38 -12.38 -2.89 -7.45
C GLY A 38 -13.69 -2.21 -7.83
N MET A 39 -14.20 -1.31 -6.99
CA MET A 39 -15.41 -0.53 -7.29
C MET A 39 -15.20 0.36 -8.52
N VAL A 40 -14.08 1.08 -8.61
CA VAL A 40 -13.76 1.94 -9.77
C VAL A 40 -13.58 1.11 -11.05
N ILE A 41 -12.84 0.00 -10.99
CA ILE A 41 -12.60 -0.88 -12.15
C ILE A 41 -13.92 -1.48 -12.68
N THR A 42 -14.78 -1.96 -11.78
CA THR A 42 -16.07 -2.59 -12.15
C THR A 42 -17.05 -1.58 -12.73
N GLN A 43 -17.11 -0.37 -12.17
CA GLN A 43 -18.03 0.67 -12.64
C GLN A 43 -17.55 1.33 -13.93
N ALA A 44 -16.22 1.48 -14.15
CA ALA A 44 -15.68 2.10 -15.35
C ALA A 44 -15.91 1.28 -16.63
N SER A 45 -16.19 -0.03 -16.53
CA SER A 45 -16.44 -0.97 -17.64
C SER A 45 -15.38 -0.99 -18.76
N SER A 46 -14.26 -0.29 -18.59
CA SER A 46 -13.17 -0.14 -19.54
C SER A 46 -11.83 -0.35 -18.82
N PHE A 47 -11.23 -1.50 -19.07
CA PHE A 47 -9.90 -1.83 -18.57
C PHE A 47 -8.78 -1.09 -19.32
N SER A 48 -9.08 -0.46 -20.46
CA SER A 48 -8.08 -0.05 -21.46
C SER A 48 -7.27 1.21 -21.13
N LYS A 49 -7.66 2.01 -20.12
CA LYS A 49 -6.93 3.23 -19.74
C LYS A 49 -6.65 3.30 -18.24
N SER A 50 -7.61 3.76 -17.44
CA SER A 50 -7.42 3.98 -15.99
C SER A 50 -7.49 2.67 -15.18
N GLY A 51 -8.38 1.74 -15.56
CA GLY A 51 -8.59 0.49 -14.84
C GLY A 51 -7.35 -0.42 -14.75
N PHE A 52 -6.51 -0.44 -15.78
CA PHE A 52 -5.27 -1.23 -15.79
C PHE A 52 -4.25 -0.73 -14.75
N ALA A 53 -4.13 0.58 -14.57
CA ALA A 53 -3.22 1.17 -13.57
C ALA A 53 -3.66 0.81 -12.14
N HIS A 54 -4.96 0.92 -11.85
CA HIS A 54 -5.52 0.51 -10.56
C HIS A 54 -5.32 -1.00 -10.31
N PHE A 55 -5.53 -1.83 -11.34
CA PHE A 55 -5.35 -3.28 -11.26
C PHE A 55 -3.90 -3.69 -10.96
N LEU A 56 -2.92 -3.10 -11.66
CA LEU A 56 -1.50 -3.32 -11.36
C LEU A 56 -1.16 -2.89 -9.93
N GLY A 57 -1.69 -1.74 -9.49
CA GLY A 57 -1.54 -1.29 -8.11
C GLY A 57 -2.09 -2.29 -7.10
N VAL A 58 -3.25 -2.91 -7.36
CA VAL A 58 -3.84 -3.96 -6.51
C VAL A 58 -2.93 -5.18 -6.40
N ILE A 59 -2.43 -5.70 -7.53
CA ILE A 59 -1.56 -6.89 -7.54
C ILE A 59 -0.30 -6.63 -6.71
N PHE A 60 0.37 -5.50 -6.96
CA PHE A 60 1.61 -5.17 -6.27
C PHE A 60 1.39 -4.85 -4.78
N ALA A 61 0.26 -4.22 -4.43
CA ALA A 61 -0.14 -3.99 -3.04
C ALA A 61 -0.32 -5.31 -2.27
N ILE A 62 -1.04 -6.28 -2.85
CA ILE A 62 -1.22 -7.61 -2.26
C ILE A 62 0.13 -8.33 -2.12
N ALA A 63 0.93 -8.34 -3.19
CA ALA A 63 2.26 -8.96 -3.16
C ALA A 63 3.17 -8.33 -2.10
N SER A 64 3.07 -7.02 -1.86
CA SER A 64 3.83 -6.28 -0.85
C SER A 64 3.46 -6.69 0.56
N VAL A 65 2.16 -6.80 0.85
CA VAL A 65 1.70 -7.26 2.16
C VAL A 65 2.15 -8.69 2.42
N ILE A 66 2.00 -9.58 1.44
CA ILE A 66 2.46 -10.98 1.55
C ILE A 66 3.97 -11.04 1.77
N GLY A 67 4.75 -10.30 0.96
CA GLY A 67 6.21 -10.24 1.09
C GLY A 67 6.65 -9.73 2.46
N TYR A 68 5.97 -8.70 2.98
CA TYR A 68 6.25 -8.14 4.30
C TYR A 68 5.85 -9.12 5.44
N LEU A 69 4.74 -9.84 5.32
CA LEU A 69 4.34 -10.89 6.27
C LEU A 69 5.33 -12.06 6.29
N ILE A 70 5.83 -12.48 5.13
CA ILE A 70 6.82 -13.57 5.03
C ILE A 70 8.10 -13.22 5.79
N LEU A 71 8.50 -11.94 5.85
CA LEU A 71 9.67 -11.49 6.63
C LEU A 71 9.53 -11.72 8.15
N HIS A 72 8.32 -11.99 8.64
CA HIS A 72 8.08 -12.35 10.03
C HIS A 72 8.40 -13.83 10.31
N PHE A 73 8.09 -14.72 9.37
CA PHE A 73 8.24 -16.17 9.53
C PHE A 73 9.59 -16.69 9.04
N VAL A 74 10.18 -16.05 8.02
CA VAL A 74 11.45 -16.49 7.46
C VAL A 74 12.61 -15.89 8.28
N PRO A 75 13.60 -16.70 8.70
CA PRO A 75 14.78 -16.18 9.37
C PRO A 75 15.44 -15.13 8.45
N ARG A 76 15.60 -13.91 8.96
CA ARG A 76 16.15 -12.71 8.29
C ARG A 76 17.63 -12.85 7.86
N LYS A 77 18.08 -14.06 7.49
CA LYS A 77 19.40 -14.44 6.98
C LYS A 77 19.47 -14.36 5.44
N ALA A 78 18.33 -14.36 4.74
CA ALA A 78 18.28 -14.20 3.29
C ALA A 78 18.32 -12.71 2.89
N TYR A 79 19.51 -12.11 2.82
CA TYR A 79 19.71 -10.71 2.38
C TYR A 79 19.04 -10.40 1.03
N ARG A 80 19.04 -11.38 0.11
CA ARG A 80 18.37 -11.27 -1.20
C ARG A 80 16.87 -11.06 -1.07
N LEU A 81 16.22 -11.68 -0.09
CA LEU A 81 14.78 -11.53 0.16
C LEU A 81 14.46 -10.11 0.64
N LEU A 82 15.28 -9.52 1.51
CA LEU A 82 15.11 -8.15 1.99
C LEU A 82 15.25 -7.12 0.85
N TYR A 83 16.19 -7.33 -0.08
CA TYR A 83 16.30 -6.50 -1.29
C TYR A 83 15.10 -6.66 -2.22
N ALA A 84 14.64 -7.89 -2.45
CA ALA A 84 13.47 -8.14 -3.28
C ALA A 84 12.21 -7.48 -2.70
N VAL A 85 11.99 -7.61 -1.38
CA VAL A 85 10.85 -6.96 -0.70
C VAL A 85 10.98 -5.44 -0.75
N THR A 86 12.18 -4.88 -0.60
CA THR A 86 12.39 -3.42 -0.75
C THR A 86 11.98 -2.96 -2.15
N PHE A 87 12.48 -3.62 -3.19
CA PHE A 87 12.15 -3.28 -4.57
C PHE A 87 10.64 -3.36 -4.82
N LEU A 88 10.02 -4.42 -4.32
CA LEU A 88 8.60 -4.66 -4.48
C LEU A 88 7.74 -3.61 -3.73
N LEU A 89 8.14 -3.20 -2.53
CA LEU A 89 7.52 -2.09 -1.79
C LEU A 89 7.67 -0.76 -2.54
N LEU A 90 8.86 -0.45 -3.08
CA LEU A 90 9.09 0.77 -3.85
C LEU A 90 8.25 0.82 -5.14
N ALA A 91 8.19 -0.29 -5.88
CA ALA A 91 7.34 -0.41 -7.05
C ALA A 91 5.86 -0.22 -6.69
N THR A 92 5.43 -0.76 -5.55
CA THR A 92 4.07 -0.60 -5.04
C THR A 92 3.76 0.84 -4.69
N VAL A 93 4.67 1.54 -4.01
CA VAL A 93 4.55 2.99 -3.74
C VAL A 93 4.35 3.76 -5.04
N PHE A 94 5.15 3.50 -6.08
CA PHE A 94 4.99 4.17 -7.37
C PHE A 94 3.62 3.90 -8.01
N LEU A 95 3.18 2.64 -8.04
CA LEU A 95 1.90 2.26 -8.64
C LEU A 95 0.70 2.79 -7.86
N VAL A 96 0.74 2.77 -6.53
CA VAL A 96 -0.31 3.32 -5.67
C VAL A 96 -0.35 4.85 -5.77
N ALA A 97 0.81 5.52 -5.86
CA ALA A 97 0.88 6.96 -6.12
C ALA A 97 0.28 7.32 -7.48
N HIS A 98 0.57 6.52 -8.51
CA HIS A 98 -0.02 6.71 -9.84
C HIS A 98 -1.53 6.53 -9.82
N SER A 99 -2.01 5.45 -9.18
CA SER A 99 -3.43 5.18 -8.93
C SER A 99 -4.13 6.34 -8.20
N MET A 100 -3.48 6.91 -7.18
CA MET A 100 -3.95 8.11 -6.46
C MET A 100 -3.98 9.35 -7.36
N GLY A 101 -2.95 9.54 -8.20
CA GLY A 101 -2.88 10.66 -9.14
C GLY A 101 -3.99 10.65 -10.20
N LEU A 102 -4.48 9.47 -10.56
CA LEU A 102 -5.62 9.30 -11.46
C LEU A 102 -6.96 9.58 -10.77
N SER A 103 -7.13 9.21 -9.50
CA SER A 103 -8.38 9.43 -8.75
C SER A 103 -8.50 10.86 -8.18
N ALA A 104 -7.39 11.53 -7.88
CA ALA A 104 -7.36 12.88 -7.33
C ALA A 104 -8.17 13.94 -8.13
N PRO A 105 -8.01 14.10 -9.46
CA PRO A 105 -8.80 15.06 -10.23
C PRO A 105 -10.30 14.73 -10.22
N VAL A 106 -10.67 13.44 -10.26
CA VAL A 106 -12.07 13.01 -10.21
C VAL A 106 -12.71 13.38 -8.86
N VAL A 107 -11.99 13.19 -7.76
CA VAL A 107 -12.44 13.61 -6.42
C VAL A 107 -12.62 15.13 -6.36
N ALA A 108 -11.70 15.90 -6.95
CA ALA A 108 -11.82 17.36 -6.99
C ALA A 108 -13.04 17.83 -7.80
N ASP A 109 -13.30 17.18 -8.94
CA ASP A 109 -14.44 17.50 -9.80
C ASP A 109 -15.77 17.13 -9.12
N CYS A 110 -15.85 15.98 -8.45
CA CYS A 110 -16.99 15.56 -7.64
C CYS A 110 -17.28 16.52 -6.47
N ASN A 111 -16.24 17.06 -5.84
CA ASN A 111 -16.38 18.05 -4.77
C ASN A 111 -16.97 19.36 -5.30
N ALA A 112 -16.45 19.85 -6.43
CA ALA A 112 -16.94 21.07 -7.07
C ALA A 112 -18.41 20.95 -7.54
N ALA A 113 -18.83 19.74 -7.91
CA ALA A 113 -20.19 19.43 -8.32
C ALA A 113 -21.13 19.06 -7.15
N ASN A 114 -20.67 19.10 -5.88
CA ASN A 114 -21.41 18.62 -4.71
C ASN A 114 -22.03 17.22 -4.88
N SER A 115 -21.34 16.33 -5.60
CA SER A 115 -21.86 15.01 -6.00
C SER A 115 -21.44 13.87 -5.06
N PHE A 116 -20.98 14.19 -3.85
CA PHE A 116 -20.73 13.18 -2.81
C PHE A 116 -22.02 12.87 -2.06
N ASP A 117 -22.64 11.76 -2.43
CA ASP A 117 -23.80 11.24 -1.70
C ASP A 117 -23.55 9.82 -1.21
N PHE A 118 -23.17 9.70 0.07
CA PHE A 118 -22.96 8.42 0.74
C PHE A 118 -24.25 7.80 1.29
N SER A 119 -25.42 8.43 1.08
CA SER A 119 -26.72 7.93 1.54
C SER A 119 -27.37 6.90 0.61
N GLY A 120 -26.81 6.72 -0.60
CA GLY A 120 -27.24 5.71 -1.55
C GLY A 120 -27.06 4.29 -1.02
N ASN A 121 -28.15 3.52 -1.03
CA ASN A 121 -28.14 2.11 -0.60
C ASN A 121 -27.30 1.30 -1.61
N TYR A 122 -26.07 0.94 -1.23
CA TYR A 122 -25.17 0.12 -2.04
C TYR A 122 -25.73 -1.30 -2.17
N THR A 123 -26.54 -1.53 -3.21
CA THR A 123 -27.08 -2.86 -3.55
C THR A 123 -26.02 -3.71 -4.25
N GLY A 124 -25.02 -4.13 -3.49
CA GLY A 124 -24.14 -5.24 -3.81
C GLY A 124 -22.97 -4.94 -4.76
N ILE A 125 -21.86 -5.62 -4.48
CA ILE A 125 -20.77 -5.85 -5.43
C ILE A 125 -21.33 -6.76 -6.53
N GLY A 126 -21.99 -6.18 -7.54
CA GLY A 126 -22.56 -6.94 -8.66
C GLY A 126 -23.81 -6.37 -9.34
N SER A 127 -24.47 -5.35 -8.79
CA SER A 127 -25.61 -4.71 -9.47
C SER A 127 -25.12 -3.70 -10.52
N ILE A 128 -24.77 -4.20 -11.70
CA ILE A 128 -24.48 -3.40 -12.90
C ILE A 128 -25.75 -2.65 -13.39
N GLY A 129 -26.94 -3.10 -12.98
CA GLY A 129 -28.23 -2.61 -13.48
C GLY A 129 -28.74 -1.31 -12.87
N SER A 130 -28.34 -0.95 -11.64
CA SER A 130 -28.85 0.24 -10.94
C SER A 130 -28.02 1.52 -11.18
N MET A 131 -26.82 1.42 -11.77
CA MET A 131 -25.99 2.59 -12.12
C MET A 131 -26.20 3.08 -13.56
N LEU A 132 -27.06 2.40 -14.33
CA LEU A 132 -27.42 2.78 -15.71
C LEU A 132 -28.69 3.65 -15.79
N ASN A 133 -29.27 4.04 -14.64
CA ASN A 133 -30.49 4.84 -14.60
C ASN A 133 -30.25 6.35 -14.45
N ASP A 134 -29.03 6.83 -14.72
CA ASP A 134 -28.70 8.26 -14.81
C ASP A 134 -28.76 8.78 -16.25
N LYS A 135 -29.72 8.29 -17.06
CA LYS A 135 -29.90 8.75 -18.45
C LYS A 135 -30.50 10.16 -18.59
N ASN A 136 -30.67 10.91 -17.50
CA ASN A 136 -31.33 12.21 -17.53
C ASN A 136 -30.71 13.30 -16.63
N GLN A 137 -29.45 13.15 -16.21
CA GLN A 137 -28.72 14.25 -15.57
C GLN A 137 -27.74 14.88 -16.57
N SER A 138 -27.66 16.22 -16.58
CA SER A 138 -26.68 16.97 -17.35
C SER A 138 -25.28 16.45 -17.04
N VAL A 139 -24.64 15.80 -18.01
CA VAL A 139 -23.33 15.17 -17.82
C VAL A 139 -22.28 16.26 -17.66
N THR A 140 -21.89 16.55 -16.42
CA THR A 140 -20.74 17.40 -16.14
C THR A 140 -19.49 16.65 -16.58
N ILE A 141 -18.75 17.20 -17.54
CA ILE A 141 -17.46 16.64 -17.98
C ILE A 141 -16.37 17.17 -17.04
N GLY A 142 -15.67 16.25 -16.39
CA GLY A 142 -14.57 16.55 -15.49
C GLY A 142 -13.28 16.96 -16.22
N ARG A 143 -12.27 17.34 -15.45
CA ARG A 143 -10.95 17.82 -15.94
C ARG A 143 -10.16 16.77 -16.71
N LEU A 144 -10.46 15.48 -16.50
CA LEU A 144 -9.89 14.38 -17.27
C LEU A 144 -10.60 14.13 -18.61
N GLY A 145 -11.60 14.95 -18.96
CA GLY A 145 -12.42 14.76 -20.18
C GLY A 145 -13.41 13.59 -20.07
N GLU A 146 -13.60 13.06 -18.86
CA GLU A 146 -14.52 11.97 -18.54
C GLU A 146 -15.73 12.52 -17.77
N PRO A 147 -16.92 11.91 -17.91
CA PRO A 147 -18.09 12.31 -17.13
C PRO A 147 -17.84 12.17 -15.62
N VAL A 148 -18.26 13.16 -14.84
CA VAL A 148 -18.20 13.10 -13.37
C VAL A 148 -19.15 12.01 -12.90
N ALA A 149 -18.59 10.84 -12.59
CA ALA A 149 -19.32 9.67 -12.13
C ALA A 149 -18.51 8.96 -11.04
N GLN A 150 -19.16 8.06 -10.28
CA GLN A 150 -18.47 7.15 -9.35
C GLN A 150 -17.70 7.90 -8.24
N CYS A 151 -18.22 9.06 -7.81
CA CYS A 151 -17.57 9.98 -6.88
C CYS A 151 -17.16 9.32 -5.56
N ASN A 152 -18.06 8.55 -4.95
CA ASN A 152 -17.78 7.87 -3.70
C ASN A 152 -16.69 6.79 -3.85
N ALA A 153 -16.68 6.04 -4.95
CA ALA A 153 -15.68 5.00 -5.19
C ALA A 153 -14.29 5.64 -5.37
N ASN A 154 -14.21 6.73 -6.13
CA ASN A 154 -12.97 7.48 -6.31
C ASN A 154 -12.48 8.16 -5.02
N ALA A 155 -13.39 8.65 -4.16
CA ALA A 155 -13.03 9.19 -2.85
C ALA A 155 -12.46 8.12 -1.91
N VAL A 156 -13.10 6.95 -1.83
CA VAL A 156 -12.59 5.82 -1.03
C VAL A 156 -11.25 5.34 -1.57
N LEU A 157 -11.11 5.20 -2.89
CA LEU A 157 -9.85 4.83 -3.53
C LEU A 157 -8.74 5.83 -3.24
N PHE A 158 -9.01 7.14 -3.37
CA PHE A 158 -8.04 8.19 -3.08
C PHE A 158 -7.56 8.15 -1.62
N ALA A 159 -8.51 8.10 -0.67
CA ALA A 159 -8.17 8.05 0.75
C ALA A 159 -7.38 6.78 1.11
N ALA A 160 -7.80 5.62 0.59
CA ALA A 160 -7.11 4.35 0.81
C ALA A 160 -5.72 4.32 0.17
N ALA A 161 -5.56 4.85 -1.04
CA ALA A 161 -4.28 4.96 -1.71
C ALA A 161 -3.31 5.87 -0.95
N PHE A 162 -3.80 7.00 -0.42
CA PHE A 162 -3.02 7.90 0.41
C PHE A 162 -2.55 7.25 1.72
N LEU A 163 -3.43 6.54 2.43
CA LEU A 163 -3.06 5.80 3.63
C LEU A 163 -2.05 4.68 3.33
N ASN A 164 -2.26 3.93 2.24
CA ASN A 164 -1.31 2.91 1.80
C ASN A 164 0.06 3.49 1.49
N MET A 165 0.14 4.65 0.83
CA MET A 165 1.41 5.33 0.54
C MET A 165 2.22 5.60 1.82
N ILE A 166 1.56 6.14 2.86
CA ILE A 166 2.20 6.41 4.14
C ILE A 166 2.72 5.11 4.75
N ILE A 167 1.86 4.09 4.81
CA ILE A 167 2.18 2.81 5.45
C ILE A 167 3.30 2.05 4.71
N TYR A 168 3.25 1.98 3.37
CA TYR A 168 4.30 1.36 2.58
C TYR A 168 5.63 2.09 2.72
N THR A 169 5.62 3.43 2.82
CA THR A 169 6.84 4.22 3.08
C THR A 169 7.45 3.87 4.43
N ILE A 170 6.64 3.75 5.48
CA ILE A 170 7.10 3.29 6.80
C ILE A 170 7.68 1.86 6.72
N ALA A 171 7.01 0.96 6.00
CA ALA A 171 7.48 -0.41 5.81
C ALA A 171 8.83 -0.48 5.07
N VAL A 172 9.06 0.40 4.08
CA VAL A 172 10.37 0.53 3.42
C VAL A 172 11.44 0.91 4.44
N PHE A 173 11.20 1.93 5.26
CA PHE A 173 12.16 2.33 6.29
C PHE A 173 12.45 1.23 7.31
N ASP A 174 11.45 0.46 7.72
CA ASP A 174 11.64 -0.70 8.62
C ASP A 174 12.55 -1.76 7.98
N VAL A 175 12.26 -2.17 6.74
CA VAL A 175 13.08 -3.14 6.00
C VAL A 175 14.51 -2.63 5.80
N GLN A 176 14.68 -1.35 5.45
CA GLN A 176 15.99 -0.72 5.27
C GLN A 176 16.78 -0.65 6.57
N THR A 177 16.13 -0.35 7.70
CA THR A 177 16.80 -0.33 9.02
C THR A 177 17.35 -1.71 9.38
N VAL A 178 16.62 -2.78 9.05
CA VAL A 178 17.06 -4.17 9.24
C VAL A 178 18.24 -4.50 8.32
N LEU A 179 18.21 -4.07 7.06
CA LEU A 179 19.30 -4.24 6.11
C LEU A 179 20.57 -3.51 6.57
N LEU A 180 20.48 -2.25 6.98
CA LEU A 180 21.62 -1.46 7.46
C LEU A 180 22.25 -2.05 8.72
N ALA A 181 21.44 -2.50 9.69
CA ALA A 181 21.94 -3.15 10.90
C ALA A 181 22.72 -4.44 10.58
N ARG A 182 22.26 -5.20 9.58
CA ARG A 182 22.93 -6.42 9.09
C ARG A 182 24.23 -6.12 8.36
N VAL A 183 24.23 -5.13 7.46
CA VAL A 183 25.46 -4.73 6.74
C VAL A 183 26.49 -4.25 7.75
N LYS A 184 26.10 -3.41 8.73
CA LYS A 184 26.98 -2.98 9.82
C LYS A 184 27.52 -4.16 10.63
N SER A 185 26.68 -5.14 11.01
CA SER A 185 27.18 -6.31 11.76
C SER A 185 28.19 -7.13 10.96
N LYS A 186 28.02 -7.23 9.64
CA LYS A 186 28.96 -7.95 8.78
C LYS A 186 30.26 -7.17 8.62
N THR A 187 30.18 -5.91 8.21
CA THR A 187 31.36 -5.06 7.92
C THR A 187 32.20 -4.79 9.16
N TYR A 188 31.60 -4.59 10.33
CA TYR A 188 32.36 -4.36 11.56
C TYR A 188 32.68 -5.66 12.30
N GLY A 189 31.78 -6.64 12.30
CA GLY A 189 32.00 -7.94 12.94
C GLY A 189 33.12 -8.78 12.29
N GLU A 190 33.19 -8.81 10.95
CA GLU A 190 34.29 -9.50 10.25
C GLU A 190 35.62 -8.74 10.44
N ARG A 191 35.60 -7.41 10.56
CA ARG A 191 36.80 -6.61 10.84
C ARG A 191 37.42 -6.88 12.20
N PHE A 192 36.63 -7.19 13.23
CA PHE A 192 37.17 -7.60 14.54
C PHE A 192 37.81 -9.00 14.49
N VAL A 193 37.31 -9.89 13.65
CA VAL A 193 37.91 -11.22 13.41
C VAL A 193 39.22 -11.08 12.60
N GLU A 194 39.26 -10.20 11.61
CA GLU A 194 40.48 -9.90 10.84
C GLU A 194 41.53 -9.13 11.63
N MET A 195 41.11 -8.27 12.57
CA MET A 195 42.03 -7.53 13.46
C MET A 195 42.53 -8.36 14.65
N GLY A 196 42.18 -9.65 14.75
CA GLY A 196 42.74 -10.56 15.75
C GLY A 196 42.38 -10.22 17.21
N ILE A 197 41.39 -9.35 17.44
CA ILE A 197 40.92 -9.03 18.79
C ILE A 197 39.85 -10.06 19.15
N SER A 198 40.29 -11.23 19.62
CA SER A 198 39.45 -12.14 20.40
C SER A 198 39.39 -11.61 21.84
N ASN A 199 38.19 -11.47 22.40
CA ASN A 199 38.01 -11.28 23.85
C ASN A 199 38.66 -12.40 24.64
#